data_AF-S6H6W1-F1
#
_entry.id   AF-S6H6W1-F1
#
_cell.length_a   1.000
_cell.length_b   1.000
_cell.length_c   1.000
_cell.angle_alpha   90.00
_cell.angle_beta   90.00
_cell.angle_gamma   90.00
#
_symmetry.space_group_name_H-M   'P 1'
#
loop_
_entity.id
_entity.type
_entity.pdbx_description
1 polymer ?
#
loop_
_entity_poly.entity_id
_entity_poly.type
_entity_poly.pdbx_seq_one_letter_code
_entity_poly.pdbx_strand_id
1 'polypeptide(L)'
;MLIEDVGEAPYKIDRMLQQLINTALVDELQGVVFAEMHNCIDPYNDLKAVIYDLFSSYNLPIAFGLKTGHGLINNSIPLGGRAILNSSKGIFSF
;
A
#
# COMPACT_ATOMS: atom_id res chain seq x y z
N MET A 1 -2.53 -7.27 -2.97
CA MET A 1 -3.06 -6.00 -3.51
C MET A 1 -1.93 -4.98 -3.65
N LEU A 2 -1.95 -4.15 -4.69
CA LEU A 2 -0.97 -3.08 -4.93
C LEU A 2 -1.71 -1.73 -4.96
N ILE A 3 -1.23 -0.74 -4.21
CA ILE A 3 -1.82 0.60 -4.12
C ILE A 3 -0.73 1.64 -4.38
N GLU A 4 -1.08 2.70 -5.12
CA GLU A 4 -0.23 3.87 -5.36
C GLU A 4 -1.11 5.12 -5.41
N ASP A 5 -0.57 6.25 -4.96
CA ASP A 5 -1.23 7.55 -5.03
C ASP A 5 -0.21 8.69 -4.99
N VAL A 6 -0.63 9.89 -5.39
CA VAL A 6 0.24 11.07 -5.56
C VAL A 6 -0.37 12.33 -4.96
N GLY A 7 0.39 13.00 -4.09
CA GLY A 7 0.04 14.31 -3.55
C GLY A 7 -1.17 14.28 -2.61
N GLU A 8 -1.64 13.11 -2.23
CA GLU A 8 -2.79 12.96 -1.36
C GLU A 8 -2.37 12.99 0.10
N ALA A 9 -3.03 13.86 0.88
CA ALA A 9 -2.78 13.93 2.31
C ALA A 9 -3.16 12.60 3.00
N PRO A 10 -2.46 12.18 4.06
CA PRO A 10 -2.71 10.92 4.75
C PRO A 10 -4.17 10.72 5.20
N TYR A 11 -4.88 11.77 5.62
CA TYR A 11 -6.29 11.65 6.00
C TYR A 11 -7.21 11.27 4.82
N LYS A 12 -6.85 11.61 3.57
CA LYS A 12 -7.61 11.20 2.39
C LYS A 12 -7.32 9.76 2.03
N ILE A 13 -6.04 9.35 2.11
CA ILE A 13 -5.64 7.95 1.95
C ILE A 13 -6.37 7.08 2.97
N ASP A 14 -6.38 7.51 4.23
CA ASP A 14 -7.12 6.89 5.32
C ASP A 14 -8.59 6.65 4.94
N ARG A 15 -9.29 7.72 4.53
CA ARG A 15 -10.69 7.63 4.09
C ARG A 15 -10.89 6.65 2.93
N MET A 16 -9.99 6.64 1.95
CA MET A 16 -10.08 5.73 0.80
C MET A 16 -9.85 4.27 1.21
N LEU A 17 -8.88 4.04 2.09
CA LEU A 17 -8.61 2.70 2.61
C LEU A 17 -9.73 2.19 3.52
N GLN A 18 -10.35 3.06 4.33
CA GLN A 18 -11.55 2.70 5.10
C GLN A 18 -12.70 2.27 4.18
N GLN A 19 -12.92 3.00 3.08
CA GLN A 19 -13.93 2.61 2.08
C GLN A 19 -13.63 1.22 1.51
N LEU A 20 -12.37 0.92 1.23
CA LEU A 20 -11.94 -0.39 0.74
C LEU A 20 -12.09 -1.50 1.80
N ILE A 21 -11.71 -1.22 3.04
CA ILE A 21 -11.84 -2.13 4.19
C ILE A 21 -13.31 -2.47 4.47
N ASN A 22 -14.21 -1.52 4.26
CA ASN A 22 -15.65 -1.76 4.37
C ASN A 22 -16.20 -2.63 3.23
N THR A 23 -15.37 -2.98 2.24
CA THR A 23 -15.66 -4.07 1.31
C THR A 23 -15.06 -5.36 1.86
N ALA A 24 -15.76 -6.49 1.72
CA ALA A 24 -15.24 -7.80 2.11
C ALA A 24 -13.99 -8.24 1.30
N LEU A 25 -13.48 -7.40 0.38
CA LEU A 25 -12.29 -7.68 -0.40
C LEU A 25 -11.04 -7.85 0.47
N VAL A 26 -10.93 -7.05 1.54
CA VAL A 26 -9.72 -7.04 2.38
C VAL A 26 -9.56 -8.36 3.15
N ASP A 27 -10.67 -9.03 3.48
CA ASP A 27 -10.68 -10.31 4.20
C ASP A 27 -10.03 -11.45 3.40
N GLU A 28 -9.98 -11.34 2.07
CA GLU A 28 -9.37 -12.34 1.18
C GLU A 28 -7.90 -12.04 0.85
N LEU A 29 -7.37 -10.88 1.27
CA LEU A 29 -6.02 -10.45 0.91
C LEU A 29 -4.93 -11.25 1.64
N GLN A 30 -3.94 -11.68 0.86
CA GLN A 30 -2.72 -12.33 1.37
C GLN A 30 -1.55 -11.35 1.58
N GLY A 31 -1.78 -10.05 1.35
CA GLY A 31 -0.76 -9.02 1.46
C GLY A 31 -1.12 -7.74 0.71
N VAL A 32 -0.55 -6.63 1.18
CA VAL A 32 -0.73 -5.30 0.60
C VAL A 32 0.64 -4.66 0.37
N VAL A 33 0.84 -4.14 -0.83
CA VAL A 33 2.04 -3.36 -1.18
C VAL A 33 1.59 -1.96 -1.51
N PHE A 34 2.14 -0.99 -0.81
CA PHE A 34 2.08 0.41 -1.18
C PHE A 34 3.33 0.71 -2.02
N ALA A 35 3.11 1.21 -3.23
CA ALA A 35 4.17 1.67 -4.09
C ALA A 35 4.80 2.96 -3.52
N GLU A 36 5.50 3.72 -4.37
CA GLU A 36 5.95 5.05 -3.98
C GLU A 36 4.73 5.97 -3.81
N MET A 37 4.37 6.27 -2.55
CA MET A 37 3.31 7.22 -2.18
C MET A 37 3.82 8.65 -2.36
N HIS A 38 4.00 9.07 -3.62
CA HIS A 38 4.76 10.26 -3.98
C HIS A 38 4.07 11.54 -3.47
N ASN A 39 4.77 12.38 -2.70
CA ASN A 39 4.23 13.59 -2.08
C ASN A 39 2.96 13.37 -1.23
N CYS A 40 2.69 12.15 -0.78
CA CYS A 40 1.59 11.86 0.14
C CYS A 40 2.04 12.10 1.59
N ILE A 41 2.17 13.38 1.94
CA ILE A 41 2.73 13.84 3.22
C ILE A 41 1.76 14.75 3.96
N ASP A 42 1.88 14.79 5.29
CA ASP A 42 1.22 15.78 6.13
C ASP A 42 2.13 16.14 7.32
N PRO A 43 2.11 17.40 7.81
CA PRO A 43 2.99 17.82 8.89
C PRO A 43 2.74 17.15 10.23
N TYR A 44 1.53 16.60 10.44
CA TYR A 44 1.07 16.10 11.72
C TYR A 44 0.84 14.59 11.72
N ASN A 45 0.59 14.00 10.56
CA ASN A 45 0.22 12.59 10.42
C ASN A 45 1.26 11.85 9.57
N ASP A 46 1.85 10.79 10.13
CA ASP A 46 2.66 9.85 9.35
C ASP A 46 1.75 8.89 8.58
N LEU A 47 1.86 8.91 7.25
CA LEU A 47 1.11 8.02 6.36
C LEU A 47 1.29 6.55 6.71
N LYS A 48 2.51 6.12 7.08
CA LYS A 48 2.76 4.71 7.42
C LYS A 48 2.05 4.31 8.70
N ALA A 49 2.12 5.16 9.73
CA ALA A 49 1.40 4.94 10.98
C ALA A 49 -0.11 4.79 10.74
N VAL A 50 -0.70 5.71 9.97
CA VAL A 50 -2.13 5.66 9.57
C VAL A 50 -2.48 4.33 8.88
N ILE A 51 -1.65 3.89 7.94
CA ILE A 51 -1.87 2.62 7.22
C ILE A 51 -1.74 1.43 8.18
N TYR A 52 -0.72 1.40 9.05
CA TYR A 52 -0.56 0.31 10.01
C TYR A 52 -1.73 0.23 10.98
N ASP A 53 -2.25 1.36 11.46
CA ASP A 53 -3.40 1.40 12.35
C ASP A 53 -4.66 0.86 11.65
N LEU A 54 -4.91 1.26 10.40
CA LEU A 54 -6.03 0.77 9.60
C LEU A 54 -6.01 -0.74 9.38
N PHE A 55 -4.83 -1.30 9.11
CA PHE A 55 -4.66 -2.73 8.86
C PHE A 55 -4.36 -3.54 10.13
N SER A 56 -4.37 -2.93 11.32
CA SER A 56 -3.98 -3.56 12.59
C SER A 56 -4.79 -4.81 12.95
N SER A 57 -6.03 -4.91 12.48
CA SER A 57 -6.91 -6.07 12.69
C SER A 57 -6.70 -7.20 11.68
N TYR A 58 -5.82 -7.01 10.69
CA TYR A 58 -5.56 -7.97 9.62
C TYR A 58 -4.19 -8.62 9.79
N ASN A 59 -4.14 -9.95 9.73
CA ASN A 59 -2.90 -10.70 9.77
C ASN A 59 -2.30 -10.89 8.37
N LEU A 60 -1.87 -9.78 7.74
CA LEU A 60 -1.29 -9.78 6.40
C LEU A 60 0.02 -8.98 6.34
N PRO A 61 0.96 -9.33 5.43
CA PRO A 61 2.17 -8.55 5.21
C PRO A 61 1.86 -7.23 4.50
N ILE A 62 2.40 -6.14 5.04
CA ILE A 62 2.36 -4.79 4.44
C ILE A 62 3.78 -4.39 4.04
N ALA A 63 3.95 -3.93 2.80
CA ALA A 63 5.23 -3.39 2.31
C ALA A 63 5.04 -2.02 1.67
N PHE A 64 6.13 -1.24 1.60
CA PHE A 64 6.14 0.13 1.10
C PHE A 64 7.30 0.34 0.12
N GLY A 65 7.16 1.35 -0.75
CA GLY A 65 8.27 1.86 -1.56
C GLY A 65 8.63 0.99 -2.76
N LEU A 66 7.68 0.19 -3.26
CA LEU A 66 7.86 -0.45 -4.55
C LEU A 66 7.95 0.63 -5.63
N LYS A 67 9.05 0.65 -6.41
CA LYS A 67 9.33 1.61 -7.47
C LYS A 67 8.45 1.40 -8.70
N THR A 68 7.19 1.73 -8.58
CA THR A 68 6.14 1.67 -9.62
C THR A 68 5.21 2.86 -9.41
N GLY A 69 4.69 3.45 -10.48
CA GLY A 69 3.84 4.65 -10.40
C GLY A 69 4.58 5.93 -10.73
N HIS A 70 4.33 7.00 -9.98
CA HIS A 70 4.71 8.36 -10.35
C HIS A 70 6.09 8.83 -9.87
N GLY A 71 6.89 7.95 -9.29
CA GLY A 71 8.28 8.27 -8.97
C GLY A 71 9.20 8.32 -10.19
N LEU A 72 10.47 8.65 -9.94
CA LEU A 72 11.49 8.74 -10.99
C LEU A 72 11.73 7.39 -11.68
N ILE A 73 11.63 6.29 -10.93
CA ILE A 73 11.74 4.93 -11.43
C ILE A 73 10.35 4.31 -11.43
N ASN A 74 9.87 3.93 -12.61
CA ASN A 74 8.57 3.30 -12.79
C ASN A 74 8.72 1.91 -13.42
N ASN A 75 8.90 0.90 -12.57
CA ASN A 75 9.00 -0.49 -13.02
C ASN A 75 7.63 -1.00 -13.46
N SER A 76 7.57 -1.71 -14.59
CA SER A 76 6.35 -2.38 -15.02
C SER A 76 6.04 -3.57 -14.11
N ILE A 77 4.79 -3.66 -13.65
CA ILE A 77 4.29 -4.75 -12.82
C ILE A 77 3.20 -5.51 -13.58
N PRO A 78 3.31 -6.85 -13.76
CA PRO A 78 2.24 -7.64 -14.33
C PRO A 78 1.05 -7.71 -13.37
N LEU A 79 -0.13 -7.35 -13.86
CA LEU A 79 -1.38 -7.42 -13.09
C LEU A 79 -2.15 -8.71 -13.40
N GLY A 80 -2.83 -9.25 -12.40
CA GLY A 80 -3.59 -10.50 -12.50
C GLY A 80 -2.75 -11.78 -12.36
N GLY A 81 -1.42 -11.66 -12.23
CA GLY A 81 -0.52 -12.77 -11.95
C GLY A 81 -0.37 -13.09 -10.46
N ARG A 82 0.38 -14.17 -10.15
CA ARG A 82 0.83 -14.44 -8.79
C ARG A 82 2.07 -13.62 -8.48
N ALA A 83 2.21 -13.21 -7.24
CA ALA A 83 3.39 -12.53 -6.73
C ALA A 83 3.78 -13.10 -5.36
N ILE A 84 5.07 -13.08 -5.05
CA ILE A 84 5.65 -13.41 -3.76
C ILE A 84 5.99 -12.10 -3.05
N LEU A 85 5.44 -11.93 -1.86
CA LEU A 85 5.75 -10.82 -0.97
C LEU A 85 6.39 -11.35 0.32
N ASN A 86 7.56 -10.83 0.67
CA ASN A 86 8.13 -10.98 2.00
C ASN A 86 8.51 -9.58 2.52
N SER A 87 7.63 -9.00 3.35
CA SER A 87 7.80 -7.64 3.88
C SER A 87 8.98 -7.52 4.84
N SER A 88 9.33 -8.56 5.59
CA SER A 88 10.48 -8.53 6.53
C SER A 88 11.83 -8.59 5.84
N LYS A 89 11.90 -9.20 4.64
CA LYS A 89 13.12 -9.27 3.81
C LYS A 89 13.14 -8.25 2.66
N GLY A 90 12.06 -7.48 2.47
CA GLY A 90 11.93 -6.53 1.37
C GLY A 90 11.89 -7.18 -0.01
N ILE A 91 11.31 -8.38 -0.12
CA ILE A 91 11.22 -9.13 -1.39
C ILE A 91 9.83 -8.94 -2.00
N PHE A 92 9.80 -8.55 -3.27
CA PHE A 92 8.63 -8.58 -4.12
C PHE A 92 9.01 -9.13 -5.50
N SER A 93 8.39 -10.24 -5.93
CA SER A 93 8.66 -10.88 -7.23
C SER A 93 7.39 -11.52 -7.80
N PHE A 94 7.39 -11.83 -9.09
CA PHE A 94 6.30 -12.48 -9.83
C PHE A 94 6.81 -13.76 -10.52
#